data_AF-A0A9E2CHH9-F1
#
_entry.id   AF-A0A9E2CHH9-F1
#
_cell.length_a   1.000
_cell.length_b   1.000
_cell.length_c   1.000
_cell.angle_alpha   90.00
_cell.angle_beta   90.00
_cell.angle_gamma   90.00
#
_symmetry.space_group_name_H-M   'P 1'
#
loop_
_entity.id
_entity.type
_entity.pdbx_description
1 polymer ?
#
loop_
_entity_poly.entity_id
_entity_poly.type
_entity_poly.pdbx_seq_one_letter_code
_entity_poly.pdbx_strand_id
1 'polypeptide(L)'
;MEVTHANHDDVPLSPTETVRRVREYRLASRIELLRPYLLPEQQSGVIELIQSTDRLVWANAVLQTAIVKRFGRATARAFDRSGVANAIGVFSRDVDLIDERIDGARATVAIQVDGRVPLDEVMLVREGDRWLIQTDPPIPGLAKELRNLAQALIDTAQMLDDRKMSIEELRRELTAREAAIGRRIEAMTEGP
;
A
#
# COMPACT_ATOMS: atom_id res chain seq x y z
N MET A 1 -11.60 35.83 21.25
CA MET A 1 -10.37 35.58 20.46
C MET A 1 -10.71 34.54 19.42
N GLU A 2 -11.13 34.99 18.24
CA GLU A 2 -11.24 34.12 17.07
C GLU A 2 -9.85 33.87 16.53
N VAL A 3 -9.42 32.61 16.52
CA VAL A 3 -8.20 32.21 15.81
C VAL A 3 -8.60 32.03 14.36
N THR A 4 -8.42 33.09 13.58
CA THR A 4 -8.51 33.04 12.12
C THR A 4 -7.36 32.16 11.63
N HIS A 5 -7.63 30.88 11.39
CA HIS A 5 -6.73 30.04 10.61
C HIS A 5 -6.70 30.62 9.19
N ALA A 6 -5.74 31.50 8.92
CA ALA A 6 -5.46 31.97 7.58
C ALA A 6 -5.15 30.73 6.73
N ASN A 7 -6.08 30.38 5.83
CA ASN A 7 -5.90 29.37 4.80
C ASN A 7 -4.68 29.76 3.97
N HIS A 8 -3.50 29.23 4.30
CA HIS A 8 -2.28 29.29 3.49
C HIS A 8 -2.35 28.35 2.27
N ASP A 9 -3.55 27.91 1.88
CA ASP A 9 -3.80 26.89 0.86
C ASP A 9 -4.03 27.45 -0.55
N ASP A 10 -3.82 28.75 -0.79
CA ASP A 10 -4.16 29.39 -2.07
C ASP A 10 -3.02 29.41 -3.10
N VAL A 11 -1.85 28.84 -2.77
CA VAL A 11 -0.78 28.65 -3.76
C VAL A 11 -0.98 27.29 -4.43
N PRO A 12 -1.16 27.23 -5.76
CA PRO A 12 -1.19 25.97 -6.49
C PRO A 12 0.09 25.18 -6.24
N LEU A 13 -0.05 23.96 -5.73
CA LEU A 13 1.09 23.08 -5.47
C LEU A 13 1.77 22.71 -6.80
N SER A 14 3.10 22.54 -6.78
CA SER A 14 3.82 21.85 -7.86
C SER A 14 3.45 20.36 -7.91
N PRO A 15 3.79 19.63 -8.99
CA PRO A 15 3.63 18.16 -9.03
C PRO A 15 4.36 17.46 -7.88
N THR A 16 5.62 17.78 -7.63
CA THR A 16 6.38 17.21 -6.50
C THR A 16 5.75 17.57 -5.15
N GLU A 17 5.29 18.81 -4.96
CA GLU A 17 4.62 19.21 -3.71
C GLU A 17 3.29 18.49 -3.50
N THR A 18 2.55 18.23 -4.58
CA THR A 18 1.34 17.43 -4.59
C THR A 18 1.63 16.01 -4.14
N VAL A 19 2.64 15.36 -4.73
CA VAL A 19 3.06 14.02 -4.31
C VAL A 19 3.51 14.04 -2.85
N ARG A 20 4.35 15.00 -2.44
CA ARG A 20 4.81 15.13 -1.05
C ARG A 20 3.65 15.26 -0.06
N ARG A 21 2.62 16.04 -0.39
CA ARG A 21 1.43 16.18 0.46
C ARG A 21 0.64 14.87 0.57
N VAL A 22 0.47 14.15 -0.54
CA VAL A 22 -0.13 12.80 -0.54
C VAL A 22 0.68 11.83 0.34
N ARG A 23 2.01 11.89 0.27
CA ARG A 23 2.91 11.10 1.13
C ARG A 23 2.70 11.43 2.61
N GLU A 24 2.60 12.70 2.96
CA GLU A 24 2.35 13.15 4.35
C GLU A 24 1.03 12.58 4.88
N TYR A 25 -0.06 12.67 4.12
CA TYR A 25 -1.34 12.08 4.51
C TYR A 25 -1.27 10.56 4.63
N ARG A 26 -0.58 9.90 3.71
CA ARG A 26 -0.37 8.46 3.71
C ARG A 26 0.38 7.99 4.97
N LEU A 27 1.49 8.64 5.30
CA LEU A 27 2.31 8.34 6.48
C LEU A 27 1.59 8.66 7.80
N ALA A 28 0.72 9.66 7.80
CA ALA A 28 -0.13 10.00 8.94
C ALA A 28 -1.41 9.13 9.03
N SER A 29 -1.56 8.11 8.18
CA SER A 29 -2.76 7.27 8.07
C SER A 29 -4.07 8.04 7.84
N ARG A 30 -3.99 9.24 7.26
CA ARG A 30 -5.14 10.11 6.92
C ARG A 30 -5.63 9.84 5.51
N ILE A 31 -5.97 8.58 5.22
CA ILE A 31 -6.22 8.08 3.86
C ILE A 31 -7.39 8.82 3.17
N GLU A 32 -8.41 9.25 3.91
CA GLU A 32 -9.53 10.01 3.34
C GLU A 32 -9.10 11.39 2.78
N LEU A 33 -8.01 11.97 3.29
CA LEU A 33 -7.47 13.22 2.78
C LEU A 33 -6.76 13.07 1.43
N LEU A 34 -6.60 11.84 0.93
CA LEU A 34 -6.04 11.57 -0.40
C LEU A 34 -7.03 11.85 -1.53
N ARG A 35 -8.34 11.76 -1.27
CA ARG A 35 -9.39 11.90 -2.31
C ARG A 35 -9.20 13.11 -3.23
N PRO A 36 -8.92 14.34 -2.73
CA PRO A 36 -8.80 15.52 -3.57
C PRO A 36 -7.56 15.52 -4.49
N TYR A 37 -6.64 14.57 -4.32
CA TYR A 37 -5.40 14.44 -5.08
C TYR A 37 -5.42 13.25 -6.05
N LEU A 38 -6.54 12.56 -6.16
CA LEU A 38 -6.74 11.43 -7.06
C LEU A 38 -7.80 11.80 -8.10
N LEU A 39 -7.67 11.26 -9.31
CA LEU A 39 -8.73 11.33 -10.31
C LEU A 39 -10.05 10.79 -9.72
N PRO A 40 -11.19 11.49 -9.91
CA PRO A 40 -12.47 11.13 -9.29
C PRO A 40 -12.87 9.65 -9.47
N GLU A 41 -12.68 9.12 -10.67
CA GLU A 41 -12.98 7.74 -11.03
C GLU A 41 -12.06 6.71 -10.38
N GLN A 42 -10.87 7.12 -9.90
CA GLN A 42 -9.88 6.24 -9.27
C GLN A 42 -9.96 6.26 -7.73
N GLN A 43 -10.58 7.29 -7.14
CA GLN A 43 -10.59 7.52 -5.69
C GLN A 43 -10.98 6.28 -4.88
N SER A 44 -12.12 5.65 -5.21
CA SER A 44 -12.63 4.52 -4.44
C SER A 44 -11.69 3.31 -4.49
N GLY A 45 -11.24 2.93 -5.69
CA GLY A 45 -10.39 1.76 -5.88
C GLY A 45 -9.01 1.92 -5.23
N VAL A 46 -8.40 3.09 -5.38
CA VAL A 46 -7.07 3.38 -4.79
C VAL A 46 -7.14 3.39 -3.27
N ILE A 47 -8.15 4.06 -2.67
CA ILE A 47 -8.31 4.10 -1.22
C ILE A 47 -8.56 2.69 -0.65
N GLU A 48 -9.43 1.91 -1.30
CA GLU A 48 -9.70 0.55 -0.89
C GLU A 48 -8.43 -0.31 -0.95
N LEU A 49 -7.63 -0.18 -2.01
CA LEU A 49 -6.36 -0.88 -2.15
C LEU A 49 -5.37 -0.52 -1.04
N ILE A 50 -5.20 0.78 -0.74
CA ILE A 50 -4.31 1.25 0.34
C ILE A 50 -4.73 0.67 1.69
N GLN A 51 -6.02 0.76 2.03
CA GLN A 51 -6.55 0.23 3.28
C GLN A 51 -6.37 -1.28 3.40
N SER A 52 -6.59 -2.01 2.30
CA SER A 52 -6.36 -3.46 2.24
C SER A 52 -4.89 -3.83 2.45
N THR A 53 -3.97 -3.08 1.84
CA THR A 53 -2.53 -3.26 2.04
C THR A 53 -2.13 -2.98 3.48
N ASP A 54 -2.62 -1.89 4.09
CA ASP A 54 -2.38 -1.57 5.51
C ASP A 54 -2.84 -2.69 6.44
N ARG A 55 -4.04 -3.24 6.18
CA ARG A 55 -4.57 -4.38 6.94
C ARG A 55 -3.67 -5.61 6.81
N LEU A 56 -3.15 -5.89 5.62
CA LEU A 56 -2.25 -7.01 5.39
C LEU A 56 -0.90 -6.83 6.11
N VAL A 57 -0.33 -5.63 6.08
CA VAL A 57 0.91 -5.30 6.80
C VAL A 57 0.72 -5.49 8.31
N TRP A 58 -0.40 -5.00 8.85
CA TRP A 58 -0.75 -5.21 10.25
C TRP A 58 -0.92 -6.69 10.59
N ALA A 59 -1.65 -7.46 9.77
CA ALA A 59 -1.83 -8.89 9.97
C ALA A 59 -0.51 -9.68 9.92
N ASN A 60 0.42 -9.28 9.04
CA ASN A 60 1.78 -9.83 9.02
C ASN A 60 2.49 -9.57 10.35
N ALA A 61 2.41 -8.35 10.91
CA ALA A 61 3.01 -8.04 12.21
C ALA A 61 2.42 -8.87 13.37
N VAL A 62 1.11 -9.13 13.34
CA VAL A 62 0.43 -10.02 14.30
C VAL A 62 1.00 -11.45 14.20
N LEU A 63 1.06 -12.00 12.99
CA LEU A 63 1.63 -13.34 12.77
C LEU A 63 3.11 -13.41 13.18
N GLN A 64 3.91 -12.42 12.81
CA GLN A 64 5.31 -12.31 13.21
C GLN A 64 5.47 -12.37 14.73
N THR A 65 4.64 -11.62 15.46
CA THR A 65 4.66 -11.62 16.93
C THR A 65 4.37 -13.01 17.50
N ALA A 66 3.39 -13.73 16.96
CA ALA A 66 3.07 -15.10 17.36
C ALA A 66 4.22 -16.08 17.07
N ILE A 67 4.85 -15.98 15.89
CA ILE A 67 6.01 -16.81 15.53
C ILE A 67 7.21 -16.52 16.43
N VAL A 68 7.50 -15.24 16.72
CA VAL A 68 8.59 -14.86 17.63
C VAL A 68 8.39 -15.46 19.02
N LYS A 69 7.16 -15.35 19.56
CA LYS A 69 6.81 -15.88 20.88
C LYS A 69 7.02 -17.40 20.97
N ARG A 70 6.74 -18.14 19.89
CA ARG A 70 6.75 -19.61 19.88
C ARG A 70 8.06 -20.24 19.40
N PHE A 71 8.67 -19.66 18.36
CA PHE A 71 9.80 -20.25 17.63
C PHE A 71 11.02 -19.34 17.53
N GLY A 72 10.97 -18.14 18.13
CA GLY A 72 12.05 -17.17 18.14
C GLY A 72 12.16 -16.30 16.89
N ARG A 73 12.99 -15.24 16.99
CA ARG A 73 13.13 -14.20 15.96
C ARG A 73 13.71 -14.69 14.63
N ALA A 74 14.65 -15.63 14.68
CA ALA A 74 15.28 -16.16 13.47
C ALA A 74 14.23 -16.84 12.56
N THR A 75 13.33 -17.61 13.16
CA THR A 75 12.23 -18.27 12.46
C THR A 75 11.24 -17.25 11.90
N ALA A 76 10.86 -16.24 12.68
CA ALA A 76 9.91 -15.22 12.26
C ALA A 76 10.33 -14.51 10.95
N ARG A 77 11.61 -14.17 10.80
CA ARG A 77 12.16 -13.54 9.59
C ARG A 77 11.88 -14.32 8.30
N ALA A 78 11.83 -15.66 8.36
CA ALA A 78 11.55 -16.50 7.19
C ALA A 78 10.09 -16.39 6.70
N PHE A 79 9.22 -15.76 7.48
CA PHE A 79 7.80 -15.53 7.16
C PHE A 79 7.47 -14.04 7.05
N ASP A 80 8.48 -13.17 7.03
CA ASP A 80 8.24 -11.73 6.96
C ASP A 80 7.77 -11.32 5.57
N ARG A 81 6.59 -10.70 5.51
CA ARG A 81 5.98 -10.14 4.29
C ARG A 81 5.96 -8.61 4.31
N SER A 82 6.81 -7.98 5.10
CA SER A 82 6.88 -6.52 5.24
C SER A 82 7.10 -5.79 3.91
N GLY A 83 7.71 -6.44 2.91
CA GLY A 83 7.88 -5.90 1.55
C GLY A 83 6.58 -5.53 0.84
N VAL A 84 5.43 -6.09 1.24
CA VAL A 84 4.12 -5.70 0.65
C VAL A 84 3.75 -4.24 0.94
N ALA A 85 4.29 -3.65 2.02
CA ALA A 85 4.12 -2.24 2.34
C ALA A 85 4.72 -1.32 1.25
N ASN A 86 5.65 -1.85 0.45
CA ASN A 86 6.40 -1.14 -0.57
C ASN A 86 6.02 -1.58 -2.01
N ALA A 87 4.84 -2.19 -2.19
CA ALA A 87 4.38 -2.73 -3.47
C ALA A 87 3.31 -1.87 -4.17
N ILE A 88 3.00 -0.67 -3.67
CA ILE A 88 1.88 0.16 -4.17
C ILE A 88 2.36 1.54 -4.67
N GLY A 89 3.54 1.57 -5.29
CA GLY A 89 4.11 2.75 -5.96
C GLY A 89 4.21 3.95 -5.03
N VAL A 90 3.65 5.10 -5.44
CA VAL A 90 3.65 6.36 -4.68
C VAL A 90 3.01 6.26 -3.30
N PHE A 91 2.16 5.26 -3.04
CA PHE A 91 1.50 5.05 -1.74
C PHE A 91 2.25 4.07 -0.82
N SER A 92 3.41 3.57 -1.26
CA SER A 92 4.28 2.66 -0.50
C SER A 92 4.72 3.26 0.84
N ARG A 93 5.24 2.51 1.80
CA ARG A 93 5.70 3.13 3.05
C ARG A 93 6.97 3.96 2.81
N ASP A 94 7.91 3.42 2.07
CA ASP A 94 9.24 3.99 1.89
C ASP A 94 9.39 4.50 0.45
N VAL A 95 9.29 5.83 0.24
CA VAL A 95 9.37 6.48 -1.08
C VAL A 95 10.15 7.77 -1.00
N ASP A 96 11.15 7.90 -1.85
CA ASP A 96 11.91 9.12 -2.08
C ASP A 96 11.49 9.76 -3.41
N LEU A 97 11.40 11.09 -3.45
CA LEU A 97 11.10 11.85 -4.67
C LEU A 97 12.41 12.31 -5.28
N ILE A 98 12.66 11.96 -6.54
CA ILE A 98 13.96 12.14 -7.18
C ILE A 98 13.97 13.36 -8.11
N ASP A 99 13.01 13.41 -9.03
CA ASP A 99 12.96 14.42 -10.07
C ASP A 99 11.52 14.66 -10.53
N GLU A 100 11.26 15.81 -11.16
CA GLU A 100 9.99 16.12 -11.81
C GLU A 100 10.18 16.65 -13.23
N ARG A 101 9.27 16.24 -14.11
CA ARG A 101 9.16 16.77 -15.47
C ARG A 101 7.73 17.24 -15.71
N ILE A 102 7.59 18.47 -16.19
CA ILE A 102 6.29 19.07 -16.51
C ILE A 102 6.17 19.25 -18.02
N ASP A 103 5.07 18.76 -18.59
CA ASP A 103 4.70 18.90 -19.99
C ASP A 103 3.25 19.38 -20.11
N GLY A 104 3.09 20.71 -20.09
CA GLY A 104 1.79 21.37 -20.16
C GLY A 104 0.84 20.99 -19.02
N ALA A 105 -0.20 20.21 -19.34
CA ALA A 105 -1.20 19.73 -18.39
C ALA A 105 -0.87 18.35 -17.81
N ARG A 106 0.34 17.83 -18.06
CA ARG A 106 0.82 16.56 -17.52
C ARG A 106 2.14 16.77 -16.80
N ALA A 107 2.39 15.94 -15.81
CA ALA A 107 3.69 15.87 -15.16
C ALA A 107 4.05 14.42 -14.82
N THR A 108 5.33 14.16 -14.70
CA THR A 108 5.88 12.90 -14.22
C THR A 108 6.79 13.21 -13.04
N VAL A 109 6.60 12.53 -11.92
CA VAL A 109 7.51 12.58 -10.77
C VAL A 109 8.21 11.23 -10.66
N ALA A 110 9.53 11.22 -10.80
CA ALA A 110 10.33 10.02 -10.59
C ALA A 110 10.46 9.73 -9.10
N ILE A 111 10.18 8.50 -8.70
CA ILE A 111 10.23 8.07 -7.30
C ILE A 111 11.12 6.84 -7.14
N GLN A 112 11.74 6.73 -5.97
CA GLN A 112 12.48 5.55 -5.56
C GLN A 112 11.72 4.85 -4.43
N VAL A 113 11.34 3.59 -4.61
CA VAL A 113 10.59 2.83 -3.61
C VAL A 113 11.50 1.85 -2.89
N ASP A 114 11.64 2.01 -1.58
CA ASP A 114 12.48 1.15 -0.72
C ASP A 114 13.95 1.05 -1.21
N GLY A 115 14.49 2.17 -1.71
CA GLY A 115 15.84 2.24 -2.27
C GLY A 115 16.08 1.40 -3.54
N ARG A 116 15.04 0.84 -4.16
CA ARG A 116 15.16 -0.05 -5.32
C ARG A 116 15.34 0.73 -6.63
N VAL A 117 15.97 0.07 -7.60
CA VAL A 117 16.08 0.52 -9.00
C VAL A 117 15.48 -0.55 -9.93
N PRO A 118 14.88 -0.19 -11.09
CA PRO A 118 14.73 1.16 -11.65
C PRO A 118 13.81 2.07 -10.82
N LEU A 119 13.87 3.39 -11.07
CA LEU A 119 12.92 4.34 -10.49
C LEU A 119 11.52 4.11 -11.07
N ASP A 120 10.50 4.28 -10.24
CA ASP A 120 9.11 4.28 -10.69
C ASP A 120 8.71 5.70 -11.12
N GLU A 121 7.73 5.80 -12.01
CA GLU A 121 7.20 7.09 -12.47
C GLU A 121 5.76 7.29 -11.97
N VAL A 122 5.51 8.43 -11.35
CA VAL A 122 4.17 8.84 -10.93
C VAL A 122 3.64 9.84 -11.93
N MET A 123 2.54 9.49 -12.59
CA MET A 123 1.88 10.38 -13.55
C MET A 123 0.92 11.31 -12.83
N LEU A 124 0.93 12.58 -13.22
CA LEU A 124 -0.02 13.58 -12.76
C LEU A 124 -0.69 14.29 -13.94
N VAL A 125 -1.95 14.63 -13.77
CA VAL A 125 -2.75 15.41 -14.72
C VAL A 125 -3.24 16.68 -14.03
N ARG A 126 -3.21 17.80 -14.76
CA ARG A 126 -3.71 19.08 -14.26
C ARG A 126 -5.20 19.21 -14.54
N GLU A 127 -5.99 19.39 -13.48
CA GLU A 127 -7.41 19.75 -13.55
C GLU A 127 -7.63 21.11 -12.87
N GLY A 128 -7.85 22.15 -13.67
CA GLY A 128 -7.86 23.53 -13.20
C GLY A 128 -6.52 23.94 -12.58
N ASP A 129 -6.54 24.34 -11.32
CA ASP A 129 -5.35 24.77 -10.57
C ASP A 129 -4.75 23.66 -9.70
N ARG A 130 -5.14 22.40 -9.94
CA ARG A 130 -4.68 21.25 -9.13
C ARG A 130 -4.01 20.20 -9.99
N TRP A 131 -2.98 19.58 -9.43
CA TRP A 131 -2.44 18.33 -9.96
C TRP A 131 -3.13 17.16 -9.27
N LEU A 132 -3.56 16.19 -10.07
CA LEU A 132 -4.16 14.95 -9.62
C LEU A 132 -3.25 13.79 -10.02
N ILE A 133 -3.02 12.87 -9.09
CA ILE A 133 -2.28 11.65 -9.36
C ILE A 133 -3.16 10.74 -10.22
N GLN A 134 -2.60 10.31 -11.34
CA GLN A 134 -3.15 9.30 -12.22
C GLN A 134 -2.45 7.98 -11.92
N THR A 135 -3.18 7.01 -11.39
CA THR A 135 -2.67 5.66 -11.14
C THR A 135 -3.08 4.72 -12.26
N ASP A 136 -2.42 3.56 -12.36
CA ASP A 136 -3.04 2.45 -13.06
C ASP A 136 -4.34 2.06 -12.32
N PRO A 137 -5.39 1.61 -13.04
CA PRO A 137 -6.58 1.07 -12.41
C PRO A 137 -6.20 -0.12 -11.52
N PRO A 138 -6.66 -0.17 -10.26
CA PRO A 138 -6.47 -1.35 -9.42
C PRO A 138 -7.03 -2.60 -10.11
N ILE A 139 -6.32 -3.72 -9.99
CA ILE A 139 -6.81 -5.02 -10.46
C ILE A 139 -8.16 -5.32 -9.78
N PRO A 140 -9.25 -5.54 -10.55
CA PRO A 140 -10.56 -5.81 -9.96
C PRO A 140 -10.51 -6.98 -8.98
N GLY A 141 -11.00 -6.77 -7.76
CA GLY A 141 -11.02 -7.82 -6.72
C GLY A 141 -9.73 -7.97 -5.92
N LEU A 142 -8.60 -7.36 -6.32
CA LEU A 142 -7.33 -7.46 -5.58
C LEU A 142 -7.46 -6.98 -4.14
N ALA A 143 -8.13 -5.86 -3.90
CA ALA A 143 -8.33 -5.33 -2.56
C ALA A 143 -9.07 -6.33 -1.65
N LYS A 144 -10.03 -7.10 -2.18
CA LYS A 144 -10.70 -8.18 -1.45
C LYS A 144 -9.75 -9.32 -1.14
N GLU A 145 -8.90 -9.71 -2.09
CA GLU A 145 -7.95 -10.80 -1.88
C GLU A 145 -6.85 -10.47 -0.87
N LEU A 146 -6.38 -9.22 -0.84
CA LEU A 146 -5.49 -8.74 0.22
C LEU A 146 -6.15 -8.81 1.60
N ARG A 147 -7.44 -8.48 1.73
CA ARG A 147 -8.19 -8.66 2.99
C ARG A 147 -8.35 -10.12 3.38
N ASN A 148 -8.61 -11.00 2.41
CA ASN A 148 -8.69 -12.44 2.65
C ASN A 148 -7.35 -12.97 3.17
N LEU A 149 -6.23 -12.54 2.56
CA LEU A 149 -4.89 -12.90 3.00
C LEU A 149 -4.63 -12.37 4.42
N ALA A 150 -4.97 -11.11 4.68
CA ALA A 150 -4.80 -10.52 6.01
C ALA A 150 -5.58 -11.32 7.07
N GLN A 151 -6.82 -11.70 6.79
CA GLN A 151 -7.61 -12.52 7.70
C GLN A 151 -6.96 -13.90 7.93
N ALA A 152 -6.48 -14.54 6.86
CA ALA A 152 -5.79 -15.81 6.96
C ALA A 152 -4.52 -15.77 7.84
N LEU A 153 -3.74 -14.69 7.79
CA LEU A 153 -2.56 -14.51 8.65
C LEU A 153 -2.97 -14.37 10.12
N ILE A 154 -4.07 -13.66 10.41
CA ILE A 154 -4.61 -13.49 11.77
C ILE A 154 -5.09 -14.84 12.31
N ASP A 155 -5.86 -15.59 11.52
CA ASP A 155 -6.37 -16.90 11.92
C ASP A 155 -5.20 -17.86 12.23
N THR A 156 -4.15 -17.81 11.40
CA THR A 156 -2.94 -18.63 11.61
C THR A 156 -2.20 -18.21 12.88
N ALA A 157 -2.11 -16.91 13.17
CA ALA A 157 -1.53 -16.41 14.42
C ALA A 157 -2.29 -16.93 15.64
N GLN A 158 -3.63 -16.93 15.60
CA GLN A 158 -4.47 -17.48 16.66
C GLN A 158 -4.27 -18.99 16.83
N MET A 159 -4.19 -19.73 15.72
CA MET A 159 -3.92 -21.17 15.76
C MET A 159 -2.56 -21.52 16.38
N LEU A 160 -1.55 -20.67 16.22
CA LEU A 160 -0.23 -20.85 16.85
C LEU A 160 -0.25 -20.68 18.37
N ASP A 161 -1.15 -19.82 18.88
CA ASP A 161 -1.35 -19.63 20.31
C ASP A 161 -2.17 -20.79 20.91
N ASP A 162 -3.20 -21.27 20.21
CA ASP A 162 -4.13 -22.29 20.73
C ASP A 162 -3.66 -23.73 20.55
N ARG A 163 -2.87 -24.02 19.50
CA ARG A 163 -2.50 -25.39 19.12
C ARG A 163 -0.99 -25.63 19.21
N LYS A 164 -0.61 -26.89 19.39
CA LYS A 164 0.78 -27.34 19.19
C LYS A 164 1.10 -27.53 17.71
N MET A 165 1.05 -26.45 16.93
CA MET A 165 1.49 -26.48 15.53
C MET A 165 3.03 -26.52 15.46
N SER A 166 3.58 -27.39 14.62
CA SER A 166 5.01 -27.42 14.28
C SER A 166 5.37 -26.34 13.28
N ILE A 167 6.66 -26.10 13.08
CA ILE A 167 7.12 -25.12 12.08
C ILE A 167 6.85 -25.59 10.64
N GLU A 168 6.94 -26.89 10.38
CA GLU A 168 6.62 -27.48 9.09
C GLU A 168 5.12 -27.37 8.78
N GLU A 169 4.26 -27.56 9.78
CA GLU A 169 2.82 -27.39 9.65
C GLU A 169 2.46 -25.93 9.34
N LEU A 170 3.07 -24.98 10.07
CA LEU A 170 2.90 -23.55 9.81
C LEU A 170 3.31 -23.18 8.37
N ARG A 171 4.46 -23.69 7.92
CA ARG A 171 4.93 -23.44 6.55
C ARG A 171 3.97 -24.00 5.51
N ARG A 172 3.51 -25.24 5.71
CA ARG A 172 2.55 -25.89 4.80
C ARG A 172 1.25 -25.10 4.69
N GLU A 173 0.71 -24.67 5.83
CA GLU A 173 -0.53 -23.89 5.88
C GLU A 173 -0.40 -22.56 5.14
N LEU A 174 0.67 -21.80 5.41
CA LEU A 174 0.89 -20.51 4.76
C LEU A 174 1.12 -20.66 3.26
N THR A 175 1.97 -21.60 2.83
CA THR A 175 2.21 -21.85 1.40
C THR A 175 0.92 -22.26 0.68
N ALA A 176 0.07 -23.10 1.27
CA ALA A 176 -1.19 -23.49 0.66
C ALA A 176 -2.14 -22.29 0.46
N ARG A 177 -2.23 -21.41 1.46
CA ARG A 177 -3.06 -20.20 1.41
C ARG A 177 -2.54 -19.18 0.40
N GLU A 178 -1.23 -18.95 0.39
CA GLU A 178 -0.58 -18.07 -0.59
C GLU A 178 -0.81 -18.56 -2.01
N ALA A 179 -0.60 -19.86 -2.27
CA ALA A 179 -0.83 -20.44 -3.59
C ALA A 179 -2.30 -20.30 -4.02
N ALA A 180 -3.26 -20.44 -3.10
CA ALA A 180 -4.68 -20.25 -3.39
C ALA A 180 -5.04 -18.79 -3.71
N ILE A 181 -4.35 -17.82 -3.10
CA ILE A 181 -4.54 -16.40 -3.40
C ILE A 181 -3.83 -16.02 -4.71
N GLY A 182 -2.60 -16.50 -4.92
CA GLY A 182 -1.83 -16.28 -6.14
C GLY A 182 -2.61 -16.70 -7.38
N ARG A 183 -3.15 -17.93 -7.39
CA ARG A 183 -4.00 -18.42 -8.49
C ARG A 183 -5.23 -17.54 -8.76
N ARG A 184 -5.82 -16.95 -7.71
CA ARG A 184 -6.98 -16.06 -7.87
C ARG A 184 -6.57 -14.71 -8.45
N ILE A 185 -5.41 -14.18 -8.03
CA ILE A 185 -4.86 -12.94 -8.60
C ILE A 185 -4.46 -13.15 -10.06
N GLU A 186 -3.79 -14.26 -10.39
CA GLU A 186 -3.43 -14.62 -11.77
C GLU A 186 -4.68 -14.68 -12.66
N ALA A 187 -5.74 -15.37 -12.20
CA ALA A 187 -7.01 -15.43 -12.91
C ALA A 187 -7.70 -14.06 -13.06
N MET A 188 -7.44 -13.09 -12.17
CA MET A 188 -7.96 -11.71 -12.31
C MET A 188 -7.19 -10.92 -13.37
N THR A 189 -5.91 -11.25 -13.60
CA THR A 189 -5.04 -10.53 -14.55
C THR A 189 -5.12 -11.05 -15.98
N GLU A 190 -5.52 -12.31 -16.19
CA GLU A 190 -5.58 -12.92 -17.53
C GLU A 190 -6.81 -12.48 -18.36
N GLY A 191 -7.77 -11.78 -17.76
CA GLY A 191 -9.02 -11.36 -18.42
C GLY A 191 -9.96 -12.55 -18.74
N PRO A 192 -11.27 -12.28 -18.99
CA PRO A 192 -12.21 -13.30 -19.45
C PRO A 192 -11.96 -13.75 -20.90
#